data_AF-C5M117-F1
#
_entry.id   AF-C5M117-F1
#
_cell.length_a   1.000
_cell.length_b   1.000
_cell.length_c   1.000
_cell.angle_alpha   90.00
_cell.angle_beta   90.00
_cell.angle_gamma   90.00
#
_symmetry.space_group_name_H-M   'P 1'
#
loop_
_entity.id
_entity.type
_entity.pdbx_description
1 polymer ?
#
loop_
_entity_poly.entity_id
_entity_poly.type
_entity_poly.pdbx_seq_one_letter_code
_entity_poly.pdbx_strand_id
1 'polypeptide(L)'
;MAPRKFSWGNQTQIPTLTFNVGISPFNTSGGGVGAQSGGKTCQVTGPTGSATTTASGRQQAAYAVRLRLQEVEDRTTELIEKTREYNLARETAAIAVKEAQEWLAGNKSATASANSTGVVDEHKEKSNSELGAQVLELVEEDCSLDEWLLGLDDALKSNSIDIAAYLREIRTTSRKQFEVRALRQKAITQLQAAIIFK
;
A
#
# COMPACT_ATOMS: atom_id res chain seq x y z
N MET A 1 -44.94 -13.37 -3.91
CA MET A 1 -43.81 -12.53 -3.42
C MET A 1 -43.11 -13.32 -2.33
N ALA A 2 -41.91 -13.84 -2.61
CA ALA A 2 -41.13 -14.64 -1.67
C ALA A 2 -39.99 -13.79 -1.08
N PRO A 3 -39.74 -13.80 0.24
CA PRO A 3 -38.64 -13.05 0.85
C PRO A 3 -37.31 -13.80 0.68
N ARG A 4 -36.31 -13.15 0.07
CA ARG A 4 -34.94 -13.65 0.04
C ARG A 4 -34.23 -13.29 1.35
N LYS A 5 -33.71 -14.32 1.99
CA LYS A 5 -32.96 -14.30 3.25
C LYS A 5 -31.61 -13.60 3.05
N PHE A 6 -31.29 -12.65 3.91
CA PHE A 6 -29.98 -11.99 3.96
C PHE A 6 -29.05 -12.80 4.86
N SER A 7 -27.95 -13.29 4.29
CA SER A 7 -26.94 -14.13 4.95
C SER A 7 -25.76 -13.26 5.38
N TRP A 8 -25.52 -13.16 6.68
CA TRP A 8 -24.27 -12.60 7.22
C TRP A 8 -23.24 -13.72 7.30
N GLY A 9 -22.21 -13.65 6.46
CA GLY A 9 -21.16 -14.65 6.39
C GLY A 9 -19.82 -14.03 6.02
N ASN A 10 -18.88 -14.21 6.95
CA ASN A 10 -17.43 -14.25 6.79
C ASN A 10 -16.61 -12.94 6.73
N GLN A 11 -16.14 -12.59 7.93
CA GLN A 11 -14.75 -12.78 8.36
C GLN A 11 -13.68 -12.04 7.54
N THR A 12 -13.27 -10.93 8.15
CA THR A 12 -12.07 -10.14 7.90
C THR A 12 -10.82 -11.00 7.73
N GLN A 13 -10.17 -10.88 6.58
CA GLN A 13 -8.76 -11.21 6.40
C GLN A 13 -7.99 -9.94 6.03
N ILE A 14 -7.26 -9.42 7.01
CA ILE A 14 -6.24 -8.38 6.81
C ILE A 14 -4.95 -9.12 6.44
N PRO A 15 -4.34 -8.89 5.27
CA PRO A 15 -3.06 -9.52 4.94
C PRO A 15 -1.93 -8.88 5.76
N THR A 16 -1.30 -9.70 6.61
CA THR A 16 -0.08 -9.36 7.35
C THR A 16 1.07 -9.14 6.38
N LEU A 17 1.49 -7.89 6.18
CA LEU A 17 2.72 -7.55 5.46
C LEU A 17 3.93 -7.78 6.38
N THR A 18 4.59 -8.91 6.23
CA THR A 18 5.93 -9.14 6.81
C THR A 18 6.98 -8.35 6.02
N PHE A 19 7.51 -7.30 6.66
CA PHE A 19 8.62 -6.49 6.15
C PHE A 19 9.95 -7.20 6.50
N ASN A 20 10.61 -7.79 5.50
CA ASN A 20 11.91 -8.43 5.70
C ASN A 20 13.03 -7.40 5.42
N VAL A 21 13.55 -6.77 6.48
CA VAL A 21 14.70 -5.86 6.38
C VAL A 21 15.97 -6.70 6.56
N GLY A 22 16.54 -7.15 5.44
CA GLY A 22 17.86 -7.79 5.41
C GLY A 22 18.98 -6.77 5.61
N ILE A 23 19.27 -6.43 6.87
CA ILE A 23 20.48 -5.68 7.25
C ILE A 23 21.65 -6.66 7.27
N SER A 24 22.56 -6.55 6.30
CA SER A 24 23.85 -7.27 6.35
C SER A 24 24.83 -6.46 7.22
N PRO A 25 25.50 -7.06 8.22
CA PRO A 25 26.50 -6.35 9.00
C PRO A 25 27.81 -6.22 8.22
N PHE A 26 28.21 -4.97 8.02
CA PHE A 26 29.55 -4.53 7.68
C PHE A 26 30.51 -4.96 8.81
N ASN A 27 31.49 -5.82 8.53
CA ASN A 27 32.52 -6.20 9.50
C ASN A 27 33.91 -5.77 9.00
N THR A 28 34.48 -4.81 9.71
CA THR A 28 35.85 -4.32 9.64
C THR A 28 36.67 -4.85 10.81
N SER A 29 37.70 -5.64 10.52
CA SER A 29 38.95 -5.82 11.30
C SER A 29 39.83 -6.77 10.47
N GLY A 30 41.13 -6.62 10.27
CA GLY A 30 42.15 -5.88 10.99
C GLY A 30 43.19 -6.87 11.56
N GLY A 31 44.27 -7.15 10.81
CA GLY A 31 45.60 -7.41 11.37
C GLY A 31 46.15 -8.85 11.50
N GLY A 32 47.25 -9.13 10.76
CA GLY A 32 48.47 -9.86 11.19
C GLY A 32 48.40 -11.38 11.44
N VAL A 33 49.44 -12.23 11.37
CA VAL A 33 50.90 -12.14 11.13
C VAL A 33 51.43 -13.58 10.87
N GLY A 34 52.47 -13.76 10.04
CA GLY A 34 53.48 -14.87 10.10
C GLY A 34 53.06 -16.24 9.53
N ALA A 35 53.95 -17.12 9.01
CA ALA A 35 55.40 -17.16 8.93
C ALA A 35 55.85 -18.28 7.95
N GLN A 36 57.07 -18.14 7.42
CA GLN A 36 58.04 -19.17 6.98
C GLN A 36 57.61 -20.38 6.12
N SER A 37 58.26 -20.53 4.95
CA SER A 37 59.30 -21.58 4.72
C SER A 37 59.90 -21.33 3.33
N GLY A 38 61.22 -21.27 3.17
CA GLY A 38 62.08 -22.45 3.14
C GLY A 38 62.50 -22.68 1.69
N GLY A 39 63.61 -22.07 1.29
CA GLY A 39 64.19 -22.28 -0.04
C GLY A 39 64.58 -23.74 -0.25
N LYS A 40 64.41 -24.22 -1.48
CA LYS A 40 65.19 -25.29 -2.09
C LYS A 40 65.10 -25.15 -3.62
N THR A 41 66.16 -24.58 -4.18
CA THR A 41 66.51 -24.74 -5.58
C THR A 41 66.82 -26.22 -5.84
N CYS A 42 65.98 -26.88 -6.64
CA CYS A 42 66.32 -28.17 -7.24
C CYS A 42 66.40 -27.96 -8.75
N GLN A 43 67.61 -27.89 -9.28
CA GLN A 43 67.87 -28.24 -10.66
C GLN A 43 67.49 -29.70 -10.84
N VAL A 44 66.55 -29.98 -11.76
CA VAL A 44 66.38 -31.31 -12.33
C VAL A 44 66.37 -31.14 -13.84
N THR A 45 67.54 -31.46 -14.38
CA THR A 45 67.80 -32.05 -15.69
C THR A 45 66.53 -32.61 -16.36
N GLY A 46 66.26 -32.16 -17.58
CA GLY A 46 65.17 -32.72 -18.36
C GLY A 46 65.32 -34.23 -18.57
N PRO A 47 64.20 -34.93 -18.79
CA PRO A 47 64.13 -35.94 -19.81
C PRO A 47 63.59 -35.28 -21.07
N THR A 48 64.37 -35.37 -22.15
CA THR A 48 63.86 -35.54 -23.51
C THR A 48 62.80 -36.66 -23.48
N GLY A 49 61.56 -36.28 -23.18
CA GLY A 49 60.38 -37.11 -23.20
C GLY A 49 59.53 -36.68 -24.39
N SER A 50 59.46 -37.55 -25.38
CA SER A 50 58.84 -37.31 -26.67
C SER A 50 57.49 -36.58 -26.58
N ALA A 51 57.38 -35.54 -27.39
CA ALA A 51 56.11 -34.99 -27.81
C ALA A 51 55.35 -36.02 -28.65
N THR A 52 54.81 -37.04 -27.98
CA THR A 52 53.80 -37.95 -28.50
C THR A 52 52.60 -37.94 -27.57
N THR A 53 52.15 -36.74 -27.18
CA THR A 53 50.70 -36.52 -27.21
C THR A 53 50.34 -36.57 -28.68
N THR A 54 49.84 -37.72 -29.11
CA THR A 54 49.31 -38.00 -30.45
C THR A 54 48.61 -36.76 -30.99
N ALA A 55 48.79 -36.44 -32.28
CA ALA A 55 48.14 -35.28 -32.91
C ALA A 55 46.63 -35.19 -32.59
N SER A 56 46.00 -36.33 -32.35
CA SER A 56 44.65 -36.50 -31.81
C SER A 56 44.39 -35.78 -30.47
N GLY A 57 45.27 -35.89 -29.46
CA GLY A 57 45.09 -35.23 -28.16
C GLY A 57 45.23 -33.70 -28.21
N ARG A 58 46.10 -33.17 -29.09
CA ARG A 58 46.19 -31.72 -29.34
C ARG A 58 44.97 -31.21 -30.10
N GLN A 59 44.44 -31.98 -31.04
CA GLN A 59 43.19 -31.67 -31.74
C GLN A 59 41.99 -31.69 -30.79
N GLN A 60 41.93 -32.66 -29.88
CA GLN A 60 40.89 -32.74 -28.83
C GLN A 60 40.97 -31.55 -27.85
N ALA A 61 42.17 -31.15 -27.44
CA ALA A 61 42.36 -29.97 -26.59
C ALA A 61 41.95 -28.68 -27.31
N ALA A 62 42.29 -28.51 -28.59
CA ALA A 62 41.87 -27.37 -29.40
C ALA A 62 40.35 -27.32 -29.60
N TYR A 63 39.70 -28.48 -29.75
CA TYR A 63 38.24 -28.58 -29.82
C TYR A 63 37.57 -28.19 -28.49
N ALA A 64 38.09 -28.68 -27.36
CA ALA A 64 37.58 -28.32 -26.03
C ALA A 64 37.73 -26.83 -25.71
N VAL A 65 38.82 -26.20 -26.14
CA VAL A 65 39.02 -24.75 -26.00
C VAL A 65 38.04 -23.96 -26.86
N ARG A 66 37.78 -24.38 -28.10
CA ARG A 66 36.76 -23.73 -28.97
C ARG A 66 35.37 -23.82 -28.39
N LEU A 67 34.99 -24.98 -27.84
CA LEU A 67 33.69 -25.16 -27.19
C LEU A 67 33.52 -24.21 -25.99
N ARG A 68 34.57 -24.06 -25.17
CA ARG A 68 34.56 -23.12 -24.05
C ARG A 68 34.54 -21.66 -24.48
N LEU A 69 35.21 -21.30 -25.57
CA LEU A 69 35.15 -19.95 -26.14
C LEU A 69 33.73 -19.63 -26.60
N GLN A 70 33.08 -20.56 -27.30
CA GLN A 70 31.69 -20.42 -27.72
C GLN A 70 30.75 -20.28 -26.52
N GLU A 71 30.93 -21.08 -25.47
CA GLU A 71 30.13 -20.98 -24.24
C GLU A 71 30.34 -19.63 -23.52
N VAL A 72 31.56 -19.09 -23.52
CA VAL A 72 31.84 -17.75 -22.97
C VAL A 72 31.19 -16.67 -23.82
N GLU A 73 31.24 -16.78 -25.15
CA GLU A 73 30.57 -15.85 -26.06
C GLU A 73 29.05 -15.85 -25.83
N ASP A 74 28.43 -17.02 -25.73
CA ASP A 74 26.99 -17.18 -25.44
C ASP A 74 26.61 -16.59 -24.07
N ARG A 75 27.45 -16.78 -23.04
CA ARG A 75 27.20 -16.16 -21.72
C ARG A 75 27.37 -14.64 -21.76
N THR A 76 28.30 -14.12 -22.58
CA THR A 76 28.48 -12.68 -22.71
C THR A 76 27.32 -12.02 -23.43
N THR A 77 26.74 -12.66 -24.46
CA THR A 77 25.54 -12.14 -25.14
C THR A 77 24.33 -12.16 -24.21
N GLU A 78 24.14 -13.23 -23.44
CA GLU A 78 23.06 -13.32 -22.44
C GLU A 78 23.17 -12.22 -21.37
N LEU A 79 24.37 -11.93 -20.87
CA LEU A 79 24.59 -10.85 -19.90
C LEU A 79 24.36 -9.47 -20.49
N ILE A 80 24.69 -9.25 -21.76
CA ILE A 80 24.40 -8.01 -22.48
C ILE A 80 22.89 -7.80 -22.61
N GLU A 81 22.13 -8.84 -22.95
CA GLU A 81 20.68 -8.78 -23.05
C GLU A 81 20.03 -8.51 -21.70
N LYS A 82 20.41 -9.23 -20.64
CA LYS A 82 19.95 -8.96 -19.27
C LYS A 82 20.24 -7.52 -18.85
N THR A 83 21.41 -6.99 -19.19
CA THR A 83 21.78 -5.60 -18.89
C THR A 83 20.88 -4.61 -19.62
N ARG A 84 20.49 -4.90 -20.87
CA ARG A 84 19.54 -4.07 -21.63
C ARG A 84 18.15 -4.09 -21.00
N GLU A 85 17.67 -5.24 -20.57
CA GLU A 85 16.39 -5.37 -19.88
C GLU A 85 16.36 -4.57 -18.56
N TYR A 86 17.42 -4.68 -17.75
CA TYR A 86 17.55 -3.88 -16.53
C TYR A 86 17.58 -2.37 -16.81
N ASN A 87 18.25 -1.94 -17.88
CA ASN A 87 18.28 -0.53 -18.25
C ASN A 87 16.91 -0.03 -18.71
N LEU A 88 16.18 -0.83 -19.51
CA LEU A 88 14.83 -0.48 -19.94
C LEU A 88 13.85 -0.42 -18.75
N ALA A 89 13.94 -1.37 -17.82
CA ALA A 89 13.15 -1.34 -16.58
C ALA A 89 13.51 -0.15 -15.67
N ARG A 90 14.79 0.27 -15.65
CA ARG A 90 15.24 1.45 -14.92
C ARG A 90 14.72 2.75 -15.55
N GLU A 91 14.66 2.82 -16.86
CA GLU A 91 14.11 3.97 -17.60
C GLU A 91 12.60 4.11 -17.38
N THR A 92 11.84 3.02 -17.45
CA THR A 92 10.40 3.06 -17.17
C THR A 92 10.10 3.42 -15.71
N ALA A 93 10.89 2.89 -14.76
CA ALA A 93 10.80 3.28 -13.36
C ALA A 93 11.16 4.77 -13.15
N ALA A 94 12.15 5.30 -13.87
CA ALA A 94 12.52 6.71 -13.79
C ALA A 94 11.42 7.64 -14.33
N ILE A 95 10.70 7.23 -15.38
CA ILE A 95 9.54 7.97 -15.90
C ILE A 95 8.42 7.99 -14.86
N ALA A 96 8.06 6.84 -14.29
CA ALA A 96 7.02 6.73 -13.27
C ALA A 96 7.34 7.57 -12.02
N VAL A 97 8.60 7.63 -11.60
CA VAL A 97 9.05 8.48 -10.48
C VAL A 97 8.89 9.96 -10.81
N LYS A 98 9.20 10.38 -12.04
CA LYS A 98 9.01 11.78 -12.47
C LYS A 98 7.53 12.17 -12.48
N GLU A 99 6.67 11.34 -13.05
CA GLU A 99 5.22 11.56 -13.08
C GLU A 99 4.64 11.66 -11.66
N ALA A 100 5.07 10.78 -10.76
CA ALA A 100 4.66 10.83 -9.35
C ALA A 100 5.16 12.12 -8.64
N GLN A 101 6.37 12.57 -8.95
CA GLN A 101 6.93 13.82 -8.42
C GLN A 101 6.19 15.07 -8.94
N GLU A 102 5.83 15.09 -10.23
CA GLU A 102 5.04 16.16 -10.84
C GLU A 102 3.64 16.23 -10.23
N TRP A 103 2.99 15.09 -10.02
CA TRP A 103 1.69 15.01 -9.35
C TRP A 103 1.77 15.50 -7.89
N LEU A 104 2.81 15.09 -7.15
CA LEU A 104 3.07 15.55 -5.79
C LEU A 104 3.34 17.07 -5.74
N ALA A 105 4.08 17.61 -6.71
CA ALA A 105 4.34 19.04 -6.80
C ALA A 105 3.07 19.85 -7.06
N GLY A 106 2.18 19.36 -7.94
CA GLY A 106 0.87 19.97 -8.20
C GLY A 106 -0.05 19.99 -6.97
N ASN A 107 -0.05 18.92 -6.18
CA ASN A 107 -0.87 18.86 -4.96
C ASN A 107 -0.27 19.65 -3.79
N LYS A 108 1.06 19.75 -3.70
CA LYS A 108 1.73 20.58 -2.69
C LYS A 108 1.50 22.07 -2.93
N SER A 109 1.49 22.54 -4.18
CA SER A 109 1.16 23.94 -4.47
C SER A 109 -0.32 24.25 -4.19
N ALA A 110 -1.23 23.31 -4.47
CA ALA A 110 -2.65 23.43 -4.15
C ALA A 110 -2.91 23.48 -2.63
N THR A 111 -2.20 22.68 -1.83
CA THR A 111 -2.35 22.63 -0.37
C THR A 111 -1.60 23.75 0.37
N ALA A 112 -0.47 24.23 -0.16
CA ALA A 112 0.23 25.39 0.39
C ALA A 112 -0.58 26.70 0.26
N SER A 113 -1.40 26.81 -0.78
CA SER A 113 -2.32 27.95 -0.96
C SER A 113 -3.61 27.84 -0.12
N ALA A 114 -3.93 26.66 0.41
CA ALA A 114 -5.16 26.41 1.19
C ALA A 114 -4.97 26.53 2.71
N ASN A 115 -3.73 26.75 3.19
CA ASN A 115 -3.42 26.88 4.61
C ASN A 115 -3.49 28.33 5.13
N SER A 116 -4.16 29.24 4.43
CA SER A 116 -4.53 30.54 5.00
C SER A 116 -5.89 30.45 5.68
N THR A 117 -5.87 30.12 6.97
CA THR A 117 -6.98 30.36 7.92
C THR A 117 -8.22 29.50 7.68
N GLY A 118 -8.75 28.88 8.73
CA GLY A 118 -9.98 28.08 8.73
C GLY A 118 -11.23 28.88 8.37
N VAL A 119 -11.35 29.31 7.12
CA VAL A 119 -12.59 29.72 6.49
C VAL A 119 -13.06 28.49 5.74
N VAL A 120 -13.93 27.72 6.39
CA VAL A 120 -14.81 26.81 5.66
C VAL A 120 -15.47 27.67 4.58
N ASP A 121 -15.23 27.27 3.34
CA ASP A 121 -15.62 27.98 2.12
C ASP A 121 -17.12 28.32 2.15
N GLU A 122 -17.48 29.53 2.62
CA GLU A 122 -18.87 30.02 2.76
C GLU A 122 -19.65 29.99 1.43
N HIS A 123 -18.94 29.87 0.30
CA HIS A 123 -19.53 29.74 -1.02
C HIS A 123 -19.80 28.28 -1.45
N LYS A 124 -19.13 27.30 -0.84
CA LYS A 124 -19.43 25.88 -1.09
C LYS A 124 -20.69 25.45 -0.34
N GLU A 125 -20.93 26.07 0.82
CA GLU A 125 -22.08 25.78 1.68
C GLU A 125 -23.40 26.33 1.12
N LYS A 126 -23.37 27.49 0.44
CA LYS A 126 -24.55 28.06 -0.26
C LYS A 126 -24.98 27.32 -1.53
N SER A 127 -24.17 26.38 -2.02
CA SER A 127 -24.46 25.61 -3.24
C SER A 127 -25.25 24.32 -2.96
N ASN A 128 -25.31 23.87 -1.71
CA ASN A 128 -26.31 22.92 -1.28
C ASN A 128 -27.64 23.65 -1.24
N SER A 129 -28.62 23.20 -2.05
CA SER A 129 -30.02 23.61 -1.94
C SER A 129 -30.38 23.80 -0.47
N GLU A 130 -31.03 24.90 -0.07
CA GLU A 130 -31.44 25.15 1.33
C GLU A 130 -32.15 23.92 1.95
N LEU A 131 -32.92 23.23 1.11
CA LEU A 131 -33.57 21.96 1.45
C LEU A 131 -32.58 20.79 1.67
N GLY A 132 -31.48 20.74 0.92
CA GLY A 132 -30.41 19.78 1.12
C GLY A 132 -29.64 20.01 2.42
N ALA A 133 -29.38 21.27 2.77
CA ALA A 133 -28.81 21.63 4.07
C ALA A 133 -29.73 21.19 5.23
N GLN A 134 -31.04 21.45 5.10
CA GLN A 134 -32.03 20.98 6.08
C GLN A 134 -32.07 19.45 6.20
N VAL A 135 -31.95 18.70 5.10
CA VAL A 135 -31.87 17.23 5.16
C VAL A 135 -30.63 16.77 5.93
N LEU A 136 -29.49 17.43 5.76
CA LEU A 136 -28.26 17.11 6.48
C LEU A 136 -28.41 17.39 7.99
N GLU A 137 -28.98 18.53 8.35
CA GLU A 137 -29.27 18.88 9.76
C GLU A 137 -30.18 17.83 10.43
N LEU A 138 -31.23 17.37 9.73
CA LEU A 138 -32.11 16.32 10.25
C LEU A 138 -31.43 14.95 10.36
N VAL A 139 -30.43 14.66 9.52
CA VAL A 139 -29.62 13.43 9.64
C VAL A 139 -28.72 13.51 10.86
N GLU A 140 -28.05 14.66 11.06
CA GLU A 140 -27.23 14.91 12.24
C GLU A 140 -28.06 14.78 13.52
N GLU A 141 -29.25 15.38 13.55
CA GLU A 141 -30.14 15.29 14.70
C GLU A 141 -30.56 13.83 14.97
N ASP A 142 -30.96 13.05 13.96
CA ASP A 142 -31.32 11.62 14.12
C ASP A 142 -30.15 10.80 14.70
N CYS A 143 -28.92 11.04 14.21
CA CYS A 143 -27.71 10.38 14.73
C CYS A 143 -27.40 10.77 16.17
N SER A 144 -27.50 12.06 16.51
CA SER A 144 -27.28 12.53 17.89
C SER A 144 -28.30 11.93 18.88
N LEU A 145 -29.54 11.71 18.43
CA LEU A 145 -30.58 11.06 19.24
C LEU A 145 -30.28 9.57 19.47
N ASP A 146 -29.74 8.87 18.47
CA ASP A 146 -29.29 7.48 18.61
C ASP A 146 -28.11 7.37 19.60
N GLU A 147 -27.13 8.28 19.52
CA GLU A 147 -26.02 8.34 20.48
C GLU A 147 -26.50 8.65 21.91
N TRP A 148 -27.48 9.55 22.05
CA TRP A 148 -28.10 9.84 23.34
C TRP A 148 -28.80 8.61 23.95
N LEU A 149 -29.54 7.85 23.15
CA LEU A 149 -30.19 6.61 23.60
C LEU A 149 -29.17 5.57 24.07
N LEU A 150 -28.06 5.41 23.34
CA LEU A 150 -26.97 4.53 23.76
C LEU A 150 -26.34 4.98 25.08
N GLY A 151 -26.15 6.29 25.27
CA GLY A 151 -25.68 6.87 26.52
C GLY A 151 -26.63 6.61 27.70
N LEU A 152 -27.95 6.62 27.46
CA LEU A 152 -28.96 6.27 28.47
C LEU A 152 -28.91 4.80 28.85
N ASP A 153 -28.67 3.90 27.89
CA ASP A 153 -28.52 2.46 28.16
C ASP A 153 -27.31 2.20 29.06
N ASP A 154 -26.20 2.88 28.82
CA ASP A 154 -24.97 2.74 29.62
C ASP A 154 -25.11 3.38 31.01
N ALA A 155 -25.84 4.49 31.10
CA ALA A 155 -26.24 5.10 32.38
C ALA A 155 -27.10 4.15 33.23
N LEU A 156 -28.05 3.43 32.60
CA LEU A 156 -28.87 2.45 33.31
C LEU A 156 -28.03 1.25 33.78
N LYS A 157 -27.15 0.72 32.93
CA LYS A 157 -26.26 -0.40 33.29
C LYS A 157 -25.30 -0.05 34.43
N SER A 158 -24.85 1.20 34.50
CA SER A 158 -24.00 1.71 35.58
C SER A 158 -24.79 2.10 36.84
N ASN A 159 -26.11 1.92 36.85
CA ASN A 159 -27.03 2.36 37.91
C ASN A 159 -26.91 3.86 38.25
N SER A 160 -26.51 4.70 37.29
CA SER A 160 -26.42 6.14 37.49
C SER A 160 -27.78 6.85 37.36
N ILE A 161 -28.74 6.20 36.71
CA ILE A 161 -30.11 6.69 36.52
C ILE A 161 -31.14 5.67 37.02
N ASP A 162 -32.22 6.16 37.62
CA ASP A 162 -33.35 5.32 38.01
C ASP A 162 -34.14 4.83 36.80
N ILE A 163 -34.72 3.63 36.90
CA ILE A 163 -35.45 2.99 35.81
C ILE A 163 -36.67 3.81 35.37
N ALA A 164 -37.35 4.49 36.29
CA ALA A 164 -38.49 5.33 35.95
C ALA A 164 -38.08 6.58 35.15
N ALA A 165 -36.90 7.14 35.44
CA ALA A 165 -36.34 8.26 34.69
C ALA A 165 -35.90 7.80 33.29
N TYR A 166 -35.18 6.69 33.19
CA TYR A 166 -34.78 6.08 31.92
C TYR A 166 -35.96 5.82 30.97
N LEU A 167 -37.04 5.20 31.46
CA LEU A 167 -38.23 4.90 30.64
C LEU A 167 -38.94 6.17 30.14
N ARG A 168 -38.89 7.25 30.94
CA ARG A 168 -39.46 8.55 30.54
C ARG A 168 -38.63 9.21 29.44
N GLU A 169 -37.31 9.20 29.60
CA GLU A 169 -36.39 9.78 28.62
C GLU A 169 -36.44 9.02 27.30
N ILE A 170 -36.39 7.68 27.30
CA ILE A 170 -36.52 6.89 26.07
C ILE A 170 -37.80 7.23 25.33
N ARG A 171 -38.94 7.26 26.02
CA ARG A 171 -40.22 7.57 25.36
C ARG A 171 -40.19 8.94 24.69
N THR A 172 -39.58 9.92 25.35
CA THR A 172 -39.48 11.30 24.83
C THR A 172 -38.55 11.37 23.64
N THR A 173 -37.35 10.78 23.75
CA THR A 173 -36.35 10.75 22.68
C THR A 173 -36.81 9.94 21.48
N SER A 174 -37.41 8.76 21.68
CA SER A 174 -37.97 7.96 20.58
C SER A 174 -39.12 8.66 19.86
N ARG A 175 -39.95 9.43 20.58
CA ARG A 175 -40.98 10.27 19.94
C ARG A 175 -40.35 11.35 19.07
N LYS A 176 -39.35 12.07 19.60
CA LYS A 176 -38.62 13.11 18.84
C LYS A 176 -37.95 12.51 17.61
N GLN A 177 -37.33 11.34 17.76
CA GLN A 177 -36.71 10.60 16.67
C GLN A 177 -37.71 10.24 15.58
N PHE A 178 -38.92 9.80 15.94
CA PHE A 178 -39.98 9.53 14.97
C PHE A 178 -40.36 10.80 14.19
N GLU A 179 -40.49 11.94 14.88
CA GLU A 179 -40.81 13.23 14.26
C GLU A 179 -39.69 13.66 13.27
N VAL A 180 -38.42 13.57 13.67
CA VAL A 180 -37.25 13.89 12.83
C VAL A 180 -37.18 12.98 11.61
N ARG A 181 -37.34 11.66 11.78
CA ARG A 181 -37.32 10.69 10.68
C ARG A 181 -38.45 10.92 9.69
N ALA A 182 -39.65 11.23 10.17
CA ALA A 182 -40.79 11.55 9.33
C ALA A 182 -40.57 12.85 8.54
N LEU A 183 -39.97 13.87 9.17
CA LEU A 183 -39.65 15.15 8.52
C LEU A 183 -38.56 14.97 7.47
N ARG A 184 -37.49 14.24 7.80
CA ARG A 184 -36.41 13.90 6.86
C ARG A 184 -36.95 13.19 5.62
N GLN A 185 -37.86 12.22 5.79
CA GLN A 185 -38.45 11.51 4.66
C GLN A 185 -39.21 12.46 3.73
N LYS A 186 -39.97 13.41 4.30
CA LYS A 186 -40.69 14.44 3.52
C LYS A 186 -39.70 15.36 2.79
N ALA A 187 -38.67 15.84 3.47
CA ALA A 187 -37.66 16.72 2.89
C ALA A 187 -36.90 16.04 1.72
N ILE A 188 -36.55 14.76 1.86
CA ILE A 188 -35.93 13.97 0.79
C ILE A 188 -36.87 13.86 -0.42
N THR A 189 -38.16 13.55 -0.22
CA THR A 189 -39.11 13.46 -1.34
C THR A 189 -39.28 14.80 -2.06
N GLN A 190 -39.27 15.92 -1.34
CA GLN A 190 -39.30 17.26 -1.92
C GLN A 190 -38.03 17.58 -2.70
N LEU A 191 -36.85 17.19 -2.18
CA LEU A 191 -35.58 17.37 -2.85
C LEU A 191 -35.53 16.58 -4.16
N GLN A 192 -35.99 15.33 -4.14
CA GLN A 192 -36.06 14.47 -5.32
C GLN A 192 -37.02 15.05 -6.37
N ALA A 193 -38.20 15.53 -5.95
CA ALA A 193 -39.13 16.20 -6.86
C ALA A 193 -38.49 17.46 -7.48
N ALA A 194 -37.80 18.28 -6.68
CA ALA A 194 -37.13 19.49 -7.16
C ALA A 194 -36.00 19.20 -8.16
N ILE A 195 -35.35 18.03 -8.08
CA ILE A 195 -34.34 17.59 -9.04
C ILE A 195 -34.97 17.09 -10.35
N ILE A 196 -36.07 16.33 -10.26
CA ILE A 196 -36.74 15.73 -11.43
C ILE A 196 -37.46 16.79 -12.29
N PHE A 197 -38.00 17.84 -11.68
CA PHE A 197 -38.75 18.90 -12.37
C PHE A 197 -37.92 20.13 -12.76
N LYS A 198 -36.59 20.06 -12.63
CA LYS A 198 -35.64 21.06 -13.15
C LYS A 198 -35.07 20.62 -14.50
#